data_AF-A0A355QCB3-F1
#
_entry.id   AF-A0A355QCB3-F1
#
_cell.length_a   1.000
_cell.length_b   1.000
_cell.length_c   1.000
_cell.angle_alpha   90.00
_cell.angle_beta   90.00
_cell.angle_gamma   90.00
#
_symmetry.space_group_name_H-M   'P 1'
#
loop_
_entity.id
_entity.type
_entity.pdbx_description
1 polymer ?
#
loop_
_entity_poly.entity_id
_entity_poly.type
_entity_poly.pdbx_seq_one_letter_code
_entity_poly.pdbx_strand_id
1 'polypeptide(L)'
;MSWTGSRPSEALKLLWKDVDFDLQNYTKRDTKSGKTLTQPMNEKVHEVLLRQRGLLNSSSAELQGSSYVFPASDGGLRRLDSLKKRFSQLRDLAGIPIEFRPNYCLR
;
A
#
# COMPACT_ATOMS: atom_id res chain seq x y z
N MET A 1 -7.48 6.59 3.02
CA MET A 1 -6.15 6.72 2.37
C MET A 1 -6.25 6.35 0.89
N SER A 2 -6.74 7.26 0.03
CA SER A 2 -6.73 7.07 -1.43
C SER A 2 -6.17 8.32 -2.09
N TRP A 3 -4.85 8.38 -2.24
CA TRP A 3 -4.15 9.54 -2.82
C TRP A 3 -3.46 9.20 -4.15
N THR A 4 -3.62 7.98 -4.69
CA THR A 4 -2.81 7.50 -5.83
C THR A 4 -3.60 6.84 -6.97
N GLY A 5 -4.93 6.73 -6.88
CA GLY A 5 -5.78 6.13 -7.94
C GLY A 5 -5.39 4.70 -8.35
N SER A 6 -4.59 4.00 -7.53
CA SER A 6 -3.99 2.70 -7.85
C SER A 6 -4.99 1.56 -7.70
N ARG A 7 -4.89 0.53 -8.55
CA ARG A 7 -5.57 -0.73 -8.21
C ARG A 7 -4.98 -1.28 -6.91
N PRO A 8 -5.81 -1.82 -5.99
CA PRO A 8 -5.30 -2.35 -4.72
C PRO A 8 -4.20 -3.41 -4.90
N SER A 9 -4.30 -4.23 -5.95
CA SER A 9 -3.29 -5.24 -6.28
C SER A 9 -1.95 -4.67 -6.76
N GLU A 10 -1.93 -3.45 -7.31
CA GLU A 10 -0.71 -2.78 -7.78
C GLU A 10 0.02 -2.12 -6.60
N ALA A 11 -0.72 -1.51 -5.66
CA ALA A 11 -0.15 -0.93 -4.45
C ALA A 11 0.48 -1.98 -3.52
N LEU A 12 -0.09 -3.19 -3.47
CA LEU A 12 0.43 -4.29 -2.65
C LEU A 12 1.78 -4.85 -3.14
N LYS A 13 2.12 -4.65 -4.42
CA LYS A 13 3.39 -5.10 -5.01
C LYS A 13 4.53 -4.10 -4.86
N LEU A 14 4.27 -2.93 -4.25
CA LEU A 14 5.28 -1.90 -4.09
C LEU A 14 6.42 -2.41 -3.19
N LEU A 15 7.65 -2.32 -3.71
CA LEU A 15 8.84 -2.68 -2.96
C LEU A 15 9.55 -1.41 -2.45
N TRP A 16 10.31 -1.54 -1.36
CA TRP A 16 11.11 -0.43 -0.85
C TRP A 16 12.13 0.08 -1.87
N LYS A 17 12.66 -0.80 -2.72
CA LYS A 17 13.57 -0.42 -3.81
C LYS A 17 12.93 0.44 -4.91
N ASP A 18 11.59 0.46 -4.97
CA ASP A 18 10.84 1.25 -5.95
C ASP A 18 10.40 2.61 -5.37
N VAL A 19 10.72 2.89 -4.11
CA VAL A 19 10.40 4.13 -3.42
C VAL A 19 11.67 4.95 -3.26
N ASP A 20 11.72 6.10 -3.91
CA ASP A 20 12.80 7.05 -3.77
C ASP A 20 12.33 8.22 -2.91
N PHE A 21 12.84 8.27 -1.68
CA PHE A 21 12.50 9.32 -0.72
C PHE A 21 13.21 10.64 -1.06
N ASP A 22 14.40 10.58 -1.66
CA ASP A 22 15.21 11.76 -1.98
C ASP A 22 14.61 12.49 -3.19
N LEU A 23 14.22 11.74 -4.21
CA LEU A 23 13.55 12.27 -5.40
C LEU A 23 12.02 12.37 -5.23
N GLN A 24 11.50 12.06 -4.04
CA GLN A 24 10.08 12.05 -3.69
C GLN A 24 9.21 11.43 -4.79
N ASN A 25 9.57 10.24 -5.25
CA ASN A 25 8.83 9.53 -6.26
C ASN A 25 8.77 8.03 -5.96
N TYR A 26 7.81 7.36 -6.57
CA TYR A 26 7.73 5.92 -6.47
C TYR A 26 7.33 5.31 -7.80
N THR A 27 7.83 4.10 -8.05
CA THR A 27 7.67 3.40 -9.31
C THR A 27 6.72 2.23 -9.16
N LYS A 28 5.64 2.25 -9.92
CA LYS A 28 4.71 1.12 -10.04
C LYS A 28 5.18 0.21 -11.16
N ARG A 29 5.63 -0.99 -10.81
CA ARG A 29 5.94 -2.06 -11.77
C ARG A 29 4.68 -2.91 -12.06
N ASP A 30 4.68 -3.57 -13.21
CA ASP A 30 3.63 -4.50 -13.65
C ASP A 30 2.20 -3.93 -13.60
N THR A 31 2.02 -2.73 -14.13
CA THR A 31 0.66 -2.21 -14.35
C THR A 31 -0.06 -3.06 -15.40
N LYS A 32 -1.40 -3.05 -15.41
CA LYS A 32 -2.21 -3.82 -16.38
C LYS A 32 -1.83 -3.59 -17.85
N SER A 33 -1.17 -2.48 -18.18
CA SER A 33 -0.67 -2.16 -19.53
C SER A 33 0.75 -2.65 -19.81
N GLY A 34 1.39 -3.37 -18.86
CA GLY A 34 2.79 -3.78 -18.93
C GLY A 34 3.78 -2.63 -18.77
N LYS A 35 3.31 -1.42 -18.50
CA LYS A 35 4.16 -0.22 -18.40
C LYS A 35 4.58 0.02 -16.94
N THR A 36 5.85 0.30 -16.75
CA THR A 36 6.35 0.87 -15.50
C THR A 36 5.95 2.34 -15.44
N LEU A 37 5.33 2.76 -14.34
CA LEU A 37 4.83 4.13 -14.20
C LEU A 37 5.40 4.75 -12.92
N THR A 38 6.22 5.78 -13.09
CA THR A 38 6.75 6.57 -11.97
C THR A 38 5.77 7.68 -11.64
N GLN A 39 5.44 7.83 -10.36
CA GLN A 39 4.57 8.90 -9.87
C GLN A 39 5.30 9.73 -8.82
N PRO A 40 5.11 11.06 -8.85
CA PRO A 40 5.57 11.91 -7.76
C PRO A 40 4.81 11.58 -6.48
N MET A 41 5.51 11.68 -5.37
CA MET A 41 5.02 11.43 -4.03
C MET A 41 4.47 12.74 -3.46
N ASN A 42 3.22 12.71 -3.01
CA ASN A 42 2.66 13.83 -2.25
C ASN A 42 3.14 13.75 -0.79
N GLU A 43 3.14 14.86 -0.07
CA GLU A 43 3.64 14.98 1.30
C GLU A 43 3.03 13.95 2.26
N LYS A 44 1.70 13.71 2.22
CA LYS A 44 1.14 12.64 3.08
C LYS A 44 1.50 11.23 2.61
N VAL A 45 1.79 11.00 1.33
CA VAL A 45 2.29 9.69 0.88
C VAL A 45 3.68 9.45 1.48
N HIS A 46 4.53 10.48 1.45
CA HIS A 46 5.84 10.46 2.08
C HIS A 46 5.76 10.16 3.58
N GLU A 47 4.89 10.88 4.29
CA GLU A 47 4.67 10.66 5.73
C GLU A 47 4.18 9.25 6.05
N VAL A 48 3.19 8.75 5.28
CA VAL A 48 2.65 7.40 5.45
C VAL A 48 3.73 6.34 5.22
N LEU A 49 4.57 6.50 4.20
CA LEU A 49 5.66 5.56 3.91
C LEU A 49 6.74 5.57 5.01
N LEU A 50 7.10 6.75 5.54
CA LEU A 50 8.04 6.85 6.65
C LEU A 50 7.49 6.19 7.93
N ARG A 51 6.24 6.49 8.30
CA ARG A 51 5.60 5.85 9.47
C ARG A 51 5.53 4.34 9.29
N GLN A 52 5.18 3.87 8.09
CA GLN A 52 5.14 2.44 7.77
C GLN A 52 6.51 1.78 7.94
N ARG A 53 7.59 2.42 7.46
CA ARG A 53 8.96 1.91 7.63
C ARG A 53 9.36 1.82 9.11
N GLY A 54 9.01 2.83 9.90
CA GLY A 54 9.21 2.81 11.35
C GLY A 54 8.48 1.65 12.04
N LEU A 55 7.21 1.43 11.68
CA LEU A 55 6.40 0.33 12.22
C LEU A 55 7.01 -1.04 11.88
N LEU A 56 7.46 -1.25 10.64
CA LEU A 56 8.10 -2.51 10.23
C LEU A 56 9.41 -2.74 10.97
N ASN A 57 10.24 -1.69 11.12
CA ASN A 57 11.49 -1.76 11.88
C ASN A 57 11.28 -2.13 13.36
N SER A 58 10.16 -1.73 13.95
CA SER A 58 9.78 -2.11 15.32
C SER A 58 9.02 -3.44 15.44
N SER A 59 8.74 -4.12 14.31
CA SER A 59 7.94 -5.35 14.27
C SER A 59 8.82 -6.61 14.25
N SER A 60 8.23 -7.78 13.98
CA SER A 60 8.94 -9.07 13.94
C SER A 60 10.05 -9.12 12.87
N ALA A 61 11.01 -10.03 13.03
CA ALA A 61 12.17 -10.16 12.15
C ALA A 61 11.78 -10.40 10.67
N GLU A 62 10.68 -11.13 10.44
CA GLU A 62 10.15 -11.41 9.10
C GLU A 62 9.65 -10.13 8.41
N LEU A 63 9.07 -9.21 9.18
CA LEU A 63 8.58 -7.92 8.68
C LEU A 63 9.72 -6.93 8.44
N GLN A 64 10.75 -6.96 9.28
CA GLN A 64 11.96 -6.14 9.11
C GLN A 64 12.73 -6.54 7.85
N GLY A 65 12.83 -7.83 7.55
CA GLY A 65 13.52 -8.36 6.37
C GLY A 65 12.71 -8.26 5.06
N SER A 66 11.47 -7.79 5.11
CA SER A 66 10.63 -7.76 3.92
C SER A 66 11.05 -6.68 2.93
N SER A 67 11.16 -7.07 1.66
CA SER A 67 11.34 -6.11 0.56
C SER A 67 10.07 -5.33 0.21
N TYR A 68 8.91 -5.76 0.70
CA TYR A 68 7.62 -5.12 0.41
C TYR A 68 7.35 -3.95 1.35
N VAL A 69 6.75 -2.88 0.81
CA VAL A 69 6.30 -1.73 1.62
C VAL A 69 5.11 -2.13 2.52
N PHE A 70 4.22 -2.98 1.98
CA PHE A 70 3.04 -3.48 2.68
C PHE A 70 3.04 -5.02 2.76
N PRO A 71 3.92 -5.61 3.58
CA PRO A 71 4.06 -7.05 3.67
C PRO A 71 2.84 -7.72 4.33
N ALA A 72 2.66 -9.01 4.06
CA ALA A 72 1.84 -9.90 4.90
C ALA A 72 2.54 -10.17 6.23
N SER A 73 1.82 -10.80 7.17
CA SER A 73 2.31 -11.11 8.51
C SER A 73 3.59 -11.97 8.51
N ASP A 74 3.82 -12.72 7.43
CA ASP A 74 4.97 -13.58 7.18
C ASP A 74 6.12 -12.85 6.45
N GLY A 75 6.02 -11.54 6.23
CA GLY A 75 6.99 -10.76 5.45
C GLY A 75 6.81 -10.90 3.92
N GLY A 76 5.86 -11.71 3.45
CA GLY A 76 5.62 -11.97 2.03
C GLY A 76 4.65 -10.99 1.36
N LEU A 77 4.30 -11.28 0.11
CA LEU A 77 3.30 -10.51 -0.63
C LEU A 77 1.91 -10.71 -0.01
N ARG A 78 1.25 -9.62 0.37
CA ARG A 78 -0.09 -9.69 0.92
C ARG A 78 -1.12 -10.08 -0.13
N ARG A 79 -1.95 -11.07 0.20
CA ARG A 79 -3.04 -11.52 -0.67
C ARG A 79 -4.21 -10.52 -0.66
N LEU A 80 -4.81 -10.29 -1.82
CA LEU A 80 -5.86 -9.26 -1.99
C LEU A 80 -7.14 -9.57 -1.20
N ASP A 81 -7.51 -10.84 -1.08
CA ASP A 81 -8.63 -11.34 -0.28
C ASP A 81 -8.48 -10.98 1.21
N SER A 82 -7.28 -11.18 1.77
CA SER A 82 -6.97 -10.82 3.16
C SER A 82 -7.08 -9.31 3.39
N LEU A 83 -6.64 -8.49 2.41
CA LEU A 83 -6.77 -7.04 2.45
C LEU A 83 -8.25 -6.62 2.43
N LYS A 84 -9.07 -7.22 1.55
CA LYS A 84 -10.52 -6.93 1.48
C LYS A 84 -11.20 -7.19 2.82
N LYS A 85 -10.90 -8.33 3.47
CA LYS A 85 -11.46 -8.66 4.78
C LYS A 85 -11.09 -7.61 5.83
N ARG A 86 -9.82 -7.22 5.88
CA ARG A 86 -9.31 -6.21 6.84
C ARG A 86 -9.90 -4.83 6.57
N PHE A 87 -10.10 -4.48 5.30
CA PHE A 87 -10.74 -3.23 4.91
C PHE A 87 -12.22 -3.22 5.30
N SER A 88 -12.95 -4.33 5.09
CA SER A 88 -14.33 -4.45 5.57
C SER A 88 -14.41 -4.27 7.08
N GLN A 89 -13.49 -4.87 7.85
CA GLN A 89 -13.43 -4.66 9.30
C GLN A 89 -13.17 -3.20 9.67
N LEU A 90 -12.23 -2.53 9.01
CA LEU A 90 -11.95 -1.10 9.21
C LEU A 90 -13.16 -0.22 8.84
N ARG A 91 -13.85 -0.55 7.76
CA ARG A 91 -15.09 0.12 7.33
C ARG A 91 -16.17 -0.02 8.40
N ASP A 92 -16.38 -1.23 8.89
CA ASP A 92 -17.39 -1.54 9.90
C ASP A 92 -17.07 -0.83 11.22
N LEU A 93 -15.79 -0.82 11.64
CA LEU A 93 -15.31 -0.07 12.81
C LEU A 93 -15.42 1.45 12.65
N ALA A 94 -15.26 1.96 11.43
CA ALA A 94 -15.41 3.38 11.13
C ALA A 94 -16.88 3.81 10.92
N GLY A 95 -17.85 2.90 11.07
CA GLY A 95 -19.27 3.18 10.87
C GLY A 95 -19.64 3.50 9.42
N ILE A 96 -18.79 3.12 8.45
CA ILE A 96 -19.04 3.41 7.03
C ILE A 96 -20.06 2.39 6.49
N PRO A 97 -21.12 2.83 5.78
CA PRO A 97 -22.15 1.92 5.26
C PRO A 97 -21.59 0.82 4.37
N ILE A 98 -22.16 -0.39 4.46
CA ILE A 98 -21.73 -1.56 3.67
C ILE A 98 -21.86 -1.37 2.15
N GLU A 99 -22.77 -0.48 1.74
CA GLU A 99 -23.02 -0.06 0.36
C GLU A 99 -21.91 0.83 -0.21
N PHE A 100 -21.08 1.42 0.66
CA PHE A 100 -19.94 2.23 0.25
C PHE A 100 -18.91 1.34 -0.47
N ARG A 101 -18.89 1.42 -1.80
CA ARG A 101 -17.99 0.67 -2.69
C ARG A 101 -16.67 1.44 -2.82
N PRO A 102 -15.58 1.02 -2.15
CA PRO A 102 -14.34 1.79 -2.12
C PRO A 102 -13.72 1.95 -3.51
N ASN A 103 -13.89 0.96 -4.39
CA ASN A 103 -13.38 0.98 -5.76
C ASN A 103 -14.06 2.01 -6.69
N TYR A 104 -15.24 2.53 -6.32
CA TYR A 104 -15.98 3.53 -7.11
C TYR A 104 -15.95 4.93 -6.47
N CYS A 105 -15.91 5.00 -5.14
CA CYS A 105 -16.00 6.26 -4.39
C CYS A 105 -14.64 6.82 -3.93
N LEU A 106 -13.54 6.10 -4.13
CA LEU A 106 -12.18 6.53 -3.79
C LEU A 106 -11.24 6.53 -5.01
N ARG A 107 -11.77 6.66 -6.23
CA ARG A 107 -10.94 6.94 -7.41
C ARG A 107 -10.25 8.29 -7.29
#